data_AF-A0A9W8CR37-F1
#
_entry.id   AF-A0A9W8CR37-F1
#
_cell.length_a   1.000
_cell.length_b   1.000
_cell.length_c   1.000
_cell.angle_alpha   90.00
_cell.angle_beta   90.00
_cell.angle_gamma   90.00
#
_symmetry.space_group_name_H-M   'P 1'
#
loop_
_entity.id
_entity.type
_entity.pdbx_description
1 polymer ?
#
loop_
_entity_poly.entity_id
_entity_poly.type
_entity_poly.pdbx_seq_one_letter_code
_entity_poly.pdbx_strand_id
1 'polypeptide(L)'
;MDADIADGVQRSSRAGRWHADRQLVPDEATGASIALYRSILSNAATDKFTRLSILAKLASLLDLLPAIRAFDLKKSNSTCGVSTYDLALDRAGVYRDLAATQRMVGDIHSSAHMYDRAAALLEALVRKMSVEREVPDGIEDIRTCANDTLLHVLDEWIDVERSLGRNGKSDKLRQRAEKWKTKRGEQ
;
A
#
# COMPACT_ATOMS: atom_id res chain seq x y z
N MET A 1 -4.89 -77.74 5.83
CA MET A 1 -3.48 -77.34 5.76
C MET A 1 -3.39 -76.44 4.54
N ASP A 2 -3.90 -75.22 4.67
CA ASP A 2 -3.10 -74.00 4.96
C ASP A 2 -2.36 -73.57 3.68
N ALA A 3 -2.32 -72.35 3.19
CA ALA A 3 -2.99 -71.06 3.41
C ALA A 3 -2.50 -70.16 2.23
N ASP A 4 -2.91 -68.89 2.20
CA ASP A 4 -2.39 -67.76 1.39
C ASP A 4 -2.86 -67.68 -0.08
N ILE A 5 -3.77 -66.77 -0.48
CA ILE A 5 -3.89 -65.30 -0.33
C ILE A 5 -2.74 -64.52 -0.99
N ALA A 6 -2.99 -64.00 -2.20
CA ALA A 6 -2.64 -62.67 -2.71
C ALA A 6 -3.16 -62.58 -4.17
N ASP A 7 -4.31 -61.97 -4.43
CA ASP A 7 -4.56 -60.53 -4.59
C ASP A 7 -3.77 -59.89 -5.75
N GLY A 8 -4.51 -59.50 -6.78
CA GLY A 8 -4.00 -59.07 -8.08
C GLY A 8 -5.06 -58.30 -8.86
N VAL A 9 -5.65 -57.27 -8.24
CA VAL A 9 -6.58 -56.36 -8.90
C VAL A 9 -5.87 -55.05 -9.23
N GLN A 10 -5.36 -54.95 -10.46
CA GLN A 10 -4.95 -53.67 -11.05
C GLN A 10 -6.19 -52.82 -11.35
N ARG A 11 -6.53 -51.89 -10.46
CA ARG A 11 -7.42 -50.76 -10.77
C ARG A 11 -6.60 -49.51 -11.05
N SER A 12 -6.61 -49.14 -12.33
CA SER A 12 -6.13 -47.87 -12.86
C SER A 12 -6.92 -46.69 -12.28
N SER A 13 -6.36 -46.03 -11.26
CA SER A 13 -6.79 -44.72 -10.80
C SER A 13 -6.05 -43.61 -11.55
N ARG A 14 -6.59 -43.21 -12.72
CA ARG A 14 -6.29 -41.92 -13.36
C ARG A 14 -7.45 -40.96 -13.11
N ALA A 15 -7.44 -40.29 -11.97
CA ALA A 15 -8.18 -39.05 -11.76
C ALA A 15 -7.66 -38.36 -10.49
N GLY A 16 -7.33 -37.07 -10.58
CA GLY A 16 -7.12 -36.22 -9.41
C GLY A 16 -5.66 -35.92 -9.05
N ARG A 17 -4.84 -35.50 -10.02
CA ARG A 17 -3.65 -34.69 -9.71
C ARG A 17 -4.08 -33.22 -9.71
N TRP A 18 -4.83 -32.82 -8.69
CA TRP A 18 -5.02 -31.42 -8.38
C TRP A 18 -3.65 -30.86 -8.01
N HIS A 19 -3.23 -29.81 -8.71
CA HIS A 19 -2.05 -29.03 -8.40
C HIS A 19 -2.18 -28.43 -6.99
N ALA A 20 -1.76 -29.17 -5.98
CA ALA A 20 -1.39 -28.63 -4.69
C ALA A 20 0.06 -28.11 -4.78
N ASP A 21 0.28 -26.95 -4.15
CA ASP A 21 1.58 -26.37 -3.83
C ASP A 21 2.41 -25.75 -4.97
N ARG A 22 1.82 -24.78 -5.68
CA ARG A 22 2.57 -23.52 -5.83
C ARG A 22 2.33 -22.72 -4.55
N GLN A 23 3.25 -22.83 -3.59
CA GLN A 23 3.39 -21.79 -2.57
C GLN A 23 3.69 -20.50 -3.32
N LEU A 24 2.68 -19.65 -3.50
CA LEU A 24 2.87 -18.29 -3.98
C LEU A 24 3.90 -17.66 -3.05
N VAL A 25 5.00 -17.18 -3.63
CA VAL A 25 5.99 -16.39 -2.89
C VAL A 25 5.22 -15.24 -2.22
N PRO A 26 5.47 -14.89 -0.94
CA PRO A 26 4.67 -13.92 -0.20
C PRO A 26 4.44 -12.60 -0.95
N ASP A 27 5.40 -12.19 -1.77
CA ASP A 27 5.33 -10.98 -2.60
C ASP A 27 4.32 -11.12 -3.76
N GLU A 28 4.20 -12.29 -4.41
CA GLU A 28 3.21 -12.55 -5.47
C GLU A 28 1.78 -12.62 -4.90
N ALA A 29 1.59 -13.27 -3.75
CA ALA A 29 0.29 -13.34 -3.08
C ALA A 29 -0.19 -11.95 -2.63
N THR A 30 0.76 -11.11 -2.18
CA THR A 30 0.50 -9.72 -1.80
C THR A 30 0.12 -8.87 -3.01
N GLY A 31 0.89 -8.97 -4.10
CA GLY A 31 0.60 -8.26 -5.36
C GLY A 31 -0.76 -8.62 -5.95
N ALA A 32 -1.10 -9.92 -5.99
CA ALA A 32 -2.40 -10.39 -6.46
C ALA A 32 -3.56 -9.89 -5.58
N SER A 33 -3.36 -9.88 -4.26
CA SER A 33 -4.36 -9.35 -3.32
C SER A 33 -4.58 -7.85 -3.53
N ILE A 34 -3.51 -7.05 -3.65
CA ILE A 34 -3.58 -5.61 -3.94
C ILE A 34 -4.29 -5.36 -5.27
N ALA A 35 -3.96 -6.11 -6.32
CA ALA A 35 -4.59 -5.98 -7.64
C ALA A 35 -6.10 -6.28 -7.59
N LEU A 36 -6.50 -7.33 -6.87
CA LEU A 36 -7.91 -7.68 -6.68
C LEU A 36 -8.66 -6.57 -5.92
N TYR A 37 -8.08 -6.03 -4.86
CA TYR A 37 -8.67 -4.91 -4.14
C TYR A 37 -8.79 -3.67 -5.01
N ARG A 38 -7.77 -3.32 -5.81
CA ARG A 38 -7.83 -2.23 -6.78
C ARG A 38 -8.96 -2.40 -7.78
N SER A 39 -9.17 -3.62 -8.29
CA SER A 39 -10.28 -3.93 -9.20
C SER A 39 -11.65 -3.75 -8.57
N ILE A 40 -11.81 -4.04 -7.28
CA ILE A 40 -13.09 -3.83 -6.58
C ILE A 40 -13.31 -2.33 -6.31
N LEU A 41 -12.25 -1.60 -6.00
CA LEU A 41 -12.29 -0.15 -5.77
C LEU A 41 -12.54 0.65 -7.06
N SER A 42 -12.09 0.16 -8.22
CA SER A 42 -12.36 0.81 -9.51
C SER A 42 -13.81 0.64 -9.98
N ASN A 43 -14.57 -0.28 -9.38
CA ASN A 43 -15.98 -0.43 -9.69
C ASN A 43 -16.81 0.72 -9.08
N ALA A 44 -17.43 1.52 -9.96
CA ALA A 44 -18.29 2.64 -9.57
C ALA A 44 -19.55 2.22 -8.81
N ALA A 45 -19.97 0.94 -8.92
CA ALA A 45 -21.10 0.39 -8.20
C ALA A 45 -20.79 0.05 -6.73
N THR A 46 -19.52 0.08 -6.32
CA THR A 46 -19.12 -0.22 -4.94
C THR A 46 -19.52 0.95 -4.03
N ASP A 47 -20.44 0.71 -3.09
CA ASP A 47 -20.88 1.73 -2.16
C ASP A 47 -19.74 2.17 -1.21
N LYS A 48 -19.87 3.39 -0.67
CA LYS A 48 -18.83 4.01 0.16
C LYS A 48 -18.50 3.24 1.45
N PHE A 49 -19.44 2.49 2.03
CA PHE A 49 -19.17 1.70 3.24
C PHE A 49 -18.45 0.39 2.93
N THR A 50 -18.82 -0.27 1.83
CA THR A 50 -18.06 -1.41 1.30
C THR A 50 -16.64 -0.98 0.93
N ARG A 51 -16.50 0.16 0.24
CA ARG A 51 -15.20 0.76 -0.10
C ARG A 51 -14.36 1.01 1.16
N LEU A 52 -14.97 1.59 2.20
CA LEU A 52 -14.33 1.84 3.49
C LEU A 52 -13.82 0.56 4.15
N SER A 53 -14.66 -0.48 4.21
CA SER A 53 -14.30 -1.77 4.82
C SER A 53 -13.13 -2.44 4.09
N ILE A 54 -13.16 -2.41 2.75
CA ILE A 54 -12.09 -2.97 1.91
C ILE A 54 -10.78 -2.22 2.14
N LEU A 55 -10.80 -0.89 2.11
CA LEU A 55 -9.62 -0.06 2.31
C LEU A 55 -9.03 -0.23 3.72
N ALA A 56 -9.87 -0.34 4.75
CA ALA A 56 -9.41 -0.57 6.12
C ALA A 56 -8.72 -1.95 6.27
N LYS A 57 -9.27 -2.99 5.62
CA LYS A 57 -8.64 -4.32 5.57
C LYS A 57 -7.31 -4.27 4.82
N LEU A 58 -7.27 -3.61 3.67
CA LEU A 58 -6.06 -3.47 2.87
C LEU A 58 -4.96 -2.71 3.63
N ALA A 59 -5.29 -1.61 4.29
CA ALA A 59 -4.36 -0.86 5.14
C ALA A 59 -3.79 -1.74 6.27
N SER A 60 -4.64 -2.53 6.91
CA SER A 60 -4.23 -3.47 7.96
C SER A 60 -3.30 -4.57 7.42
N LEU A 61 -3.60 -5.13 6.24
CA LEU A 61 -2.75 -6.13 5.60
C LEU A 61 -1.37 -5.55 5.27
N LEU A 62 -1.32 -4.35 4.68
CA LEU A 62 -0.06 -3.68 4.35
C LEU A 62 0.77 -3.37 5.61
N ASP A 63 0.13 -2.95 6.71
CA ASP A 63 0.82 -2.73 8.01
C ASP A 63 1.43 -4.01 8.62
N LEU A 64 0.93 -5.19 8.24
CA LEU A 64 1.43 -6.48 8.72
C LEU A 64 2.56 -7.04 7.85
N LEU A 65 2.79 -6.51 6.64
CA LEU A 65 3.80 -7.04 5.73
C LEU A 65 5.23 -6.82 6.27
N PRO A 66 6.03 -7.89 6.44
CA PRO A 66 7.40 -7.78 6.95
C PRO A 66 8.29 -6.87 6.10
N ALA A 67 8.15 -6.88 4.78
CA ALA A 67 8.90 -6.02 3.87
C ALA A 67 8.63 -4.53 4.12
N ILE A 68 7.38 -4.16 4.38
CA ILE A 68 6.99 -2.79 4.74
C ILE A 68 7.49 -2.43 6.14
N ARG A 69 7.40 -3.35 7.10
CA ARG A 69 7.94 -3.11 8.45
C ARG A 69 9.46 -2.93 8.44
N ALA A 70 10.16 -3.67 7.59
CA ALA A 70 11.60 -3.49 7.36
C ALA A 70 11.90 -2.12 6.75
N PHE A 71 11.04 -1.61 5.86
CA PHE A 71 11.13 -0.23 5.39
C PHE A 71 10.93 0.78 6.55
N ASP A 72 9.94 0.59 7.42
CA ASP A 72 9.68 1.51 8.54
C ASP A 72 10.83 1.52 9.57
N LEU A 73 11.50 0.39 9.76
CA LEU A 73 12.64 0.24 10.65
C LEU A 73 13.92 0.78 9.95
N LYS A 74 14.44 1.92 10.40
CA LYS A 74 15.68 2.60 9.97
C LYS A 74 16.97 1.76 9.81
N LYS A 75 16.92 0.44 9.98
CA LYS A 75 18.08 -0.40 10.35
C LYS A 75 18.43 -1.52 9.36
N SER A 76 17.83 -1.59 8.18
CA SER A 76 18.29 -2.57 7.21
C SER A 76 19.33 -1.93 6.28
N ASN A 77 20.60 -2.30 6.45
CA ASN A 77 21.60 -2.23 5.38
C ASN A 77 21.27 -3.19 4.21
N SER A 78 20.01 -3.62 4.13
CA SER A 78 19.49 -4.53 3.13
C SER A 78 19.04 -3.63 1.98
N THR A 79 19.64 -3.83 0.82
CA THR A 79 19.24 -3.22 -0.45
C THR A 79 17.72 -3.33 -0.60
N CYS A 80 17.00 -2.22 -0.43
CA CYS A 80 15.58 -2.13 -0.74
C CYS A 80 15.48 -2.21 -2.27
N GLY A 81 15.00 -3.33 -2.80
CA GLY A 81 14.69 -3.42 -4.23
C GLY A 81 13.53 -2.48 -4.59
N VAL A 82 13.41 -2.15 -5.88
CA VAL A 82 12.31 -1.34 -6.45
C VAL A 82 10.93 -1.78 -5.94
N SER A 83 10.73 -3.09 -5.75
CA SER A 83 9.50 -3.68 -5.21
C SER A 83 9.08 -3.16 -3.82
N THR A 84 10.04 -2.78 -2.97
CA THR A 84 9.75 -2.24 -1.63
C THR A 84 9.27 -0.79 -1.67
N TYR A 85 9.76 -0.02 -2.65
CA TYR A 85 9.34 1.35 -2.88
C TYR A 85 7.94 1.43 -3.47
N ASP A 86 7.65 0.57 -4.44
CA ASP A 86 6.30 0.40 -5.00
C ASP A 86 5.30 0.02 -3.91
N LEU A 87 5.67 -0.92 -3.03
CA LEU A 87 4.79 -1.35 -1.95
C LEU A 87 4.56 -0.26 -0.89
N ALA A 88 5.56 0.57 -0.61
CA ALA A 88 5.41 1.73 0.27
C ALA A 88 4.53 2.82 -0.35
N LEU A 89 4.67 3.06 -1.66
CA LEU A 89 3.81 3.97 -2.43
C LEU A 89 2.36 3.47 -2.45
N ASP A 90 2.15 2.17 -2.68
CA ASP A 90 0.85 1.53 -2.64
C ASP A 90 0.19 1.68 -1.26
N ARG A 91 0.94 1.46 -0.18
CA ARG A 91 0.46 1.68 1.20
C ARG A 91 0.05 3.13 1.44
N ALA A 92 0.83 4.10 0.98
CA ALA A 92 0.47 5.50 1.09
C ALA A 92 -0.80 5.84 0.30
N GLY A 93 -0.94 5.29 -0.92
CA GLY A 93 -2.15 5.41 -1.75
C GLY A 93 -3.38 4.85 -1.05
N VAL A 94 -3.27 3.68 -0.42
CA VAL A 94 -4.37 3.09 0.36
C VAL A 94 -4.78 3.97 1.53
N TYR A 95 -3.81 4.57 2.26
CA TYR A 95 -4.13 5.51 3.32
C TYR A 95 -4.84 6.77 2.83
N ARG A 96 -4.40 7.33 1.69
CA ARG A 96 -5.10 8.45 1.03
C ARG A 96 -6.54 8.06 0.68
N ASP A 97 -6.72 6.94 -0.02
CA ASP A 97 -8.06 6.51 -0.47
C ASP A 97 -8.98 6.20 0.71
N LEU A 98 -8.42 5.64 1.79
CA LEU A 98 -9.13 5.43 3.05
C LEU A 98 -9.54 6.76 3.68
N ALA A 99 -8.64 7.74 3.73
CA ALA A 99 -8.92 9.08 4.24
C ALA A 99 -10.03 9.78 3.45
N ALA A 100 -9.98 9.72 2.12
CA ALA A 100 -10.99 10.29 1.24
C ALA A 100 -12.36 9.61 1.47
N THR A 101 -12.38 8.29 1.58
CA THR A 101 -13.61 7.53 1.83
C THR A 101 -14.20 7.86 3.21
N GLN A 102 -13.36 8.00 4.25
CA GLN A 102 -13.77 8.43 5.59
C GLN A 102 -14.41 9.82 5.57
N ARG A 103 -13.83 10.76 4.81
CA ARG A 103 -14.43 12.09 4.59
C ARG A 103 -15.81 11.99 3.95
N MET A 104 -16.00 11.14 2.94
CA MET A 104 -17.28 10.93 2.25
C MET A 104 -18.38 10.31 3.13
N VAL A 105 -18.01 9.57 4.18
CA VAL A 105 -18.96 9.04 5.18
C VAL A 105 -19.14 9.98 6.38
N GLY A 106 -18.43 11.11 6.42
CA GLY A 106 -18.54 12.13 7.48
C GLY A 106 -17.58 11.92 8.65
N ASP A 107 -16.69 10.93 8.61
CA ASP A 107 -15.66 10.72 9.63
C ASP A 107 -14.42 11.57 9.32
N ILE A 108 -14.54 12.87 9.60
CA ILE A 108 -13.51 13.87 9.31
C ILE A 108 -12.27 13.67 10.20
N HIS A 109 -12.44 13.14 11.42
CA HIS A 109 -11.34 12.91 12.35
C HIS A 109 -10.46 11.74 11.92
N SER A 110 -11.06 10.61 11.57
CA SER A 110 -10.29 9.47 11.04
C SER A 110 -9.64 9.83 9.70
N SER A 111 -10.35 10.60 8.86
CA SER A 111 -9.80 11.10 7.60
C SER A 111 -8.51 11.90 7.81
N ALA A 112 -8.51 12.85 8.75
CA ALA A 112 -7.31 13.62 9.09
C ALA A 112 -6.16 12.73 9.57
N HIS A 113 -6.46 11.70 10.36
CA HIS A 113 -5.45 10.75 10.84
C HIS A 113 -4.85 9.92 9.69
N MET A 114 -5.66 9.46 8.75
CA MET A 114 -5.19 8.68 7.61
C MET A 114 -4.36 9.53 6.63
N TYR A 115 -4.72 10.79 6.39
CA TYR A 115 -3.87 11.71 5.60
C TYR A 115 -2.52 11.98 6.25
N ASP A 116 -2.47 12.13 7.58
CA ASP A 116 -1.19 12.27 8.31
C ASP A 116 -0.29 11.04 8.10
N ARG A 117 -0.85 9.83 8.19
CA ARG A 117 -0.11 8.58 7.94
C ARG A 117 0.38 8.50 6.48
N ALA A 118 -0.47 8.83 5.51
CA ALA A 118 -0.09 8.84 4.09
C ALA A 118 1.07 9.83 3.84
N ALA A 119 0.95 11.06 4.34
CA ALA A 119 1.98 12.09 4.18
C ALA A 119 3.31 11.67 4.82
N ALA A 120 3.28 11.12 6.04
CA ALA A 120 4.48 10.67 6.73
C ALA A 120 5.24 9.59 5.94
N LEU A 121 4.52 8.64 5.34
CA LEU A 121 5.10 7.59 4.51
C LEU A 121 5.72 8.16 3.24
N LEU A 122 5.00 9.02 2.51
CA LEU A 122 5.49 9.61 1.27
C LEU A 122 6.72 10.50 1.49
N GLU A 123 6.77 11.24 2.60
CA GLU A 123 7.97 12.01 2.94
C GLU A 123 9.17 11.13 3.27
N ALA A 124 8.95 10.03 4.00
CA ALA A 124 10.02 9.08 4.30
C ALA A 124 10.54 8.42 3.02
N LEU A 125 9.62 8.09 2.11
CA LEU A 125 9.86 7.51 0.81
C LEU A 125 10.72 8.42 -0.08
N VAL A 126 10.31 9.68 -0.27
CA VAL A 126 11.09 10.66 -1.07
C VAL A 126 12.46 10.93 -0.45
N ARG A 127 12.54 11.04 0.89
CA ARG A 127 13.84 11.27 1.57
C ARG A 127 14.79 10.10 1.39
N LYS A 128 14.32 8.85 1.48
CA LYS A 128 15.18 7.67 1.29
C LYS A 128 15.71 7.59 -0.13
N MET A 129 14.83 7.77 -1.13
CA MET A 129 15.22 7.80 -2.54
C MET A 129 16.20 8.93 -2.88
N SER A 130 16.22 10.03 -2.10
CA SER A 130 17.19 11.12 -2.30
C SER A 130 18.58 10.82 -1.74
N VAL A 131 18.72 9.82 -0.86
CA VAL A 131 19.98 9.48 -0.17
C VAL A 131 20.68 8.28 -0.82
N GLU A 132 19.95 7.39 -1.47
CA GLU A 132 20.53 6.23 -2.15
C GLU A 132 21.32 6.66 -3.41
N ARG A 133 22.63 6.35 -3.40
CA ARG A 133 23.58 6.70 -4.47
C ARG A 133 23.46 5.83 -5.71
N GLU A 134 23.01 4.60 -5.52
CA GLU A 134 22.69 3.68 -6.62
C GLU A 134 21.21 3.87 -6.88
N VAL A 135 20.89 4.43 -8.05
CA VAL A 135 19.52 4.62 -8.52
C VAL A 135 19.21 3.42 -9.41
N PRO A 136 18.52 2.37 -8.90
CA PRO A 136 17.88 1.39 -9.76
C PRO A 136 17.05 2.07 -10.85
N ASP A 137 17.13 1.52 -12.07
CA ASP A 137 16.30 1.95 -13.19
C ASP A 137 14.82 2.00 -12.76
N GLY A 138 14.14 3.12 -13.01
CA GLY A 138 12.73 3.35 -12.63
C GLY A 138 12.49 3.99 -11.25
N ILE A 139 13.50 4.21 -10.41
CA ILE A 139 13.31 4.95 -9.14
C ILE A 139 12.87 6.39 -9.36
N GLU A 140 13.29 7.02 -10.46
CA GLU A 140 12.93 8.40 -10.76
C GLU A 140 11.41 8.57 -10.98
N ASP A 141 10.80 7.60 -11.65
CA ASP A 141 9.35 7.57 -11.88
C ASP A 141 8.60 7.38 -10.55
N ILE A 142 9.08 6.46 -9.70
CA ILE A 142 8.51 6.23 -8.37
C ILE A 142 8.66 7.47 -7.48
N ARG A 143 9.82 8.15 -7.54
CA ARG A 143 10.07 9.39 -6.81
C ARG A 143 9.14 10.50 -7.25
N THR A 144 8.99 10.69 -8.55
CA THR A 144 8.06 11.67 -9.12
C THR A 144 6.62 11.36 -8.70
N CYS A 145 6.20 10.10 -8.80
CA CYS A 145 4.87 9.66 -8.38
C CYS A 145 4.64 9.87 -6.89
N ALA A 146 5.65 9.58 -6.04
CA ALA A 146 5.58 9.79 -4.59
C ALA A 146 5.47 11.28 -4.24
N ASN A 147 6.23 12.15 -4.92
CA ASN A 147 6.13 13.60 -4.74
C ASN A 147 4.75 14.13 -5.16
N ASP A 148 4.24 13.71 -6.31
CA ASP A 148 2.91 14.13 -6.79
C ASP A 148 1.79 13.66 -5.88
N THR A 149 1.89 12.41 -5.41
CA THR A 149 0.95 11.86 -4.43
C THR A 149 1.04 12.61 -3.10
N LEU A 150 2.24 13.01 -2.65
CA LEU A 150 2.43 13.77 -1.41
C LEU A 150 1.76 15.14 -1.49
N LEU A 151 1.97 15.88 -2.60
CA LEU A 151 1.36 17.19 -2.78
C LEU A 151 -0.17 17.08 -2.80
N HIS A 152 -0.70 16.09 -3.49
CA HIS A 152 -2.14 15.83 -3.51
C HIS A 152 -2.69 15.50 -2.10
N VAL A 153 -2.03 14.61 -1.36
CA VAL A 153 -2.39 14.27 0.03
C VAL A 153 -2.37 15.50 0.94
N LEU A 154 -1.36 16.37 0.81
CA LEU A 154 -1.28 17.58 1.60
C LEU A 154 -2.42 18.56 1.30
N ASP A 155 -2.77 18.74 0.03
CA ASP A 155 -3.89 19.60 -0.39
C ASP A 155 -5.24 19.09 0.15
N GLU A 156 -5.52 17.79 0.04
CA GLU A 156 -6.75 17.22 0.60
C GLU A 156 -6.79 17.30 2.13
N TRP A 157 -5.64 17.10 2.79
CA TRP A 157 -5.54 17.20 4.25
C TRP A 157 -5.75 18.63 4.74
N ILE A 158 -5.24 19.62 4.01
CA ILE A 158 -5.47 21.04 4.30
C ILE A 158 -6.97 21.34 4.36
N ASP A 159 -7.75 20.83 3.39
CA ASP A 159 -9.20 21.02 3.35
C ASP A 159 -9.92 20.32 4.52
N VAL A 160 -9.44 19.13 4.92
CA VAL A 160 -9.95 18.42 6.10
C VAL A 160 -9.68 19.21 7.38
N GLU A 161 -8.47 19.73 7.59
CA GLU A 161 -8.14 20.52 8.79
C GLU A 161 -8.92 21.84 8.84
N ARG A 162 -9.20 22.47 7.69
CA ARG A 162 -10.13 23.62 7.63
C ARG A 162 -11.54 23.24 8.03
N SER A 163 -12.03 22.10 7.54
CA SER A 163 -13.37 21.59 7.89
C SER A 163 -13.50 21.31 9.39
N LEU A 164 -12.39 20.98 10.08
CA LEU A 164 -12.30 20.82 11.53
C LEU A 164 -12.11 22.14 12.30
N GLY A 165 -12.05 23.29 11.63
CA GLY A 165 -11.77 24.60 12.24
C GLY A 165 -10.33 24.79 12.72
N ARG A 166 -9.40 23.91 12.32
CA ARG A 166 -8.00 23.90 12.78
C ARG A 166 -7.10 24.71 11.84
N ASN A 167 -7.43 25.99 11.64
CA ASN A 167 -6.77 26.87 10.68
C ASN A 167 -5.25 26.94 10.84
N GLY A 168 -4.75 27.02 12.08
CA GLY A 168 -3.31 27.05 12.34
C GLY A 168 -2.57 25.76 11.91
N LYS A 169 -3.26 24.61 11.86
CA LYS A 169 -2.68 23.37 11.31
C LYS A 169 -2.75 23.36 9.78
N SER A 170 -3.86 23.80 9.18
CA SER A 170 -3.97 24.02 7.73
C SER A 170 -2.84 24.92 7.19
N ASP A 171 -2.52 26.01 7.89
CA ASP A 171 -1.47 26.94 7.44
C ASP A 171 -0.07 26.32 7.50
N LYS A 172 0.21 25.52 8.54
CA LYS A 172 1.44 24.74 8.62
C LYS A 172 1.54 23.70 7.50
N LEU A 173 0.42 23.07 7.15
CA LEU A 173 0.36 22.11 6.04
C LEU A 173 0.57 22.80 4.69
N ARG A 174 0.04 24.02 4.49
CA ARG A 174 0.32 24.83 3.30
C ARG A 174 1.81 25.15 3.17
N GLN A 175 2.44 25.63 4.24
CA GLN A 175 3.88 25.89 4.25
C GLN A 175 4.68 24.61 3.95
N ARG A 176 4.24 23.47 4.48
CA ARG A 176 4.83 22.15 4.20
C ARG A 176 4.70 21.78 2.72
N ALA A 177 3.53 21.99 2.11
CA ALA A 177 3.30 21.72 0.69
C ALA A 177 4.18 22.60 -0.21
N GLU A 178 4.26 23.91 0.07
CA GLU A 178 5.12 24.84 -0.68
C GLU A 178 6.59 24.44 -0.61
N LYS A 179 7.08 24.02 0.57
CA LYS A 179 8.44 23.51 0.72
C LYS A 179 8.72 22.30 -0.18
N TRP A 180 7.74 21.40 -0.35
CA TRP A 180 7.89 20.24 -1.22
C TRP A 180 7.79 20.59 -2.71
N LYS A 181 6.98 21.59 -3.08
CA LYS A 181 6.93 22.14 -4.45
C LYS A 181 8.28 22.73 -4.86
N THR A 182 8.91 23.53 -3.99
CA THR A 182 10.25 24.10 -4.27
C THR A 182 11.28 22.99 -4.46
N LYS A 183 11.31 21.99 -3.57
CA LYS A 183 12.23 20.86 -3.68
C LYS A 183 12.06 20.05 -4.96
N ARG A 184 10.83 19.90 -5.45
CA ARG A 184 10.56 19.22 -6.73
C ARG A 184 11.16 19.98 -7.91
N GLY A 185 11.14 21.31 -7.89
CA GLY A 185 11.70 22.13 -8.97
C GLY A 185 13.23 22.24 -8.98
N GLU A 186 13.90 21.82 -7.91
CA GLU A 186 15.36 21.78 -7.78
C GLU A 186 15.98 20.43 -8.19
N GLN A 187 15.15 19.40 -8.40
CA GLN A 187 15.54 18.03 -8.76
C GLN A 187 15.48 17.81 -10.27
#